data_AF-A0A8C6B713-F1
#
_entry.id   AF-A0A8C6B713-F1
#
_cell.length_a   1.000
_cell.length_b   1.000
_cell.length_c   1.000
_cell.angle_alpha   90.00
_cell.angle_beta   90.00
_cell.angle_gamma   90.00
#
_symmetry.space_group_name_H-M   'P 1'
#
loop_
_entity.id
_entity.type
_entity.pdbx_description
1 polymer ?
#
loop_
_entity_poly.entity_id
_entity_poly.type
_entity_poly.pdbx_seq_one_letter_code
_entity_poly.pdbx_strand_id
1 'polypeptide(L)'
;MPLQVSDYSWQQTRTAVFISVPLRGVSVRDADVFCTENYLKVNCPPFLFEVFLYAPVDDESSKAKIGNDTIVFTLHKKEAAMWETLSLSGVDKEMMQRIREKSILQAQESAKEAMEAKASARREDQKYTLNVMMKIEEEERKRIEDMKENERIKATKELETWKEHQRKAEEHKIVQREEKLYQQEKQIEEERKKLKHKGLTRNSVSRNLATKGRNSEIIFFEKLKEDSIPAPRSVGSIKINFTPRVFPTALRESQVAAEEEWLHKQAEARRAMNTDIPELCDLKEEEKNPEWLKDKGKIEKV
;
A
#
# COMPACT_ATOMS: atom_id res chain seq x y z
N MET A 1 51.57 -26.16 9.09
CA MET A 1 50.62 -26.71 10.09
C MET A 1 50.45 -25.66 11.17
N PRO A 2 49.23 -25.35 11.63
CA PRO A 2 49.03 -24.40 12.71
C PRO A 2 49.59 -24.95 14.04
N LEU A 3 50.10 -24.06 14.88
CA LEU A 3 50.61 -24.35 16.20
C LEU A 3 49.43 -24.41 17.18
N GLN A 4 49.14 -25.60 17.69
CA GLN A 4 48.06 -25.78 18.66
C GLN A 4 48.47 -25.19 20.01
N VAL A 5 47.69 -24.25 20.51
CA VAL A 5 47.93 -23.61 21.80
C VAL A 5 47.11 -24.32 22.87
N SER A 6 47.80 -24.89 23.86
CA SER A 6 47.19 -25.53 25.03
C SER A 6 47.25 -24.68 26.30
N ASP A 7 48.02 -23.59 26.28
CA ASP A 7 48.21 -22.72 27.43
C ASP A 7 47.04 -21.73 27.49
N TYR A 8 46.14 -21.95 28.45
CA TYR A 8 45.04 -21.03 28.74
C TYR A 8 44.78 -20.99 30.24
N SER A 9 44.27 -19.86 30.70
CA SER A 9 43.73 -19.71 32.04
C SER A 9 42.23 -19.46 31.93
N TRP A 10 41.44 -20.07 32.80
CA TRP A 10 40.00 -19.85 32.79
C TRP A 10 39.48 -19.63 34.21
N GLN A 11 38.44 -18.83 34.29
CA GLN A 11 37.72 -18.50 35.52
C GLN A 11 36.24 -18.63 35.22
N GLN A 12 35.42 -18.85 36.25
CA GLN A 12 33.99 -18.95 36.05
C GLN A 12 33.22 -18.31 37.18
N THR A 13 32.04 -17.86 36.80
CA THR A 13 30.93 -17.51 37.68
C THR A 13 29.81 -18.53 37.45
N ARG A 14 28.76 -18.51 38.27
CA ARG A 14 27.57 -19.35 38.05
C ARG A 14 26.93 -19.16 36.68
N THR A 15 27.06 -17.97 36.09
CA THR A 15 26.37 -17.56 34.85
C THR A 15 27.31 -17.34 33.66
N ALA A 16 28.62 -17.22 33.88
CA ALA A 16 29.57 -16.90 32.82
C ALA A 16 30.91 -17.60 33.02
N VAL A 17 31.65 -17.79 31.93
CA VAL A 17 33.01 -18.34 31.89
C VAL A 17 33.93 -17.33 31.22
N PHE A 18 35.06 -17.06 31.85
CA PHE A 18 36.11 -16.20 31.34
C PHE A 18 37.29 -17.08 30.92
N ILE A 19 37.72 -17.01 29.67
CA ILE A 19 38.87 -17.77 29.17
C ILE A 19 39.89 -16.77 28.66
N SER A 20 41.11 -16.84 29.18
CA SER A 20 42.23 -16.00 28.77
C SER A 20 43.30 -16.86 28.11
N VAL A 21 43.53 -16.63 26.82
CA VAL A 21 44.51 -17.34 26.01
C VAL A 21 45.64 -16.37 25.66
N PRO A 22 46.84 -16.50 26.29
CA PRO A 22 47.99 -15.69 25.95
C PRO A 22 48.55 -16.10 24.58
N LEU A 23 48.52 -15.17 23.62
CA LEU A 23 49.00 -15.39 22.26
C LEU A 23 49.84 -14.18 21.86
N ARG A 24 51.16 -14.38 21.71
CA ARG A 24 52.09 -13.31 21.32
C ARG A 24 51.86 -12.90 19.86
N GLY A 25 51.72 -11.60 19.62
CA GLY A 25 51.63 -11.03 18.27
C GLY A 25 50.23 -11.08 17.67
N VAL A 26 49.17 -11.22 18.48
CA VAL A 26 47.80 -11.25 17.96
C VAL A 26 47.37 -9.86 17.50
N SER A 27 47.05 -9.77 16.21
CA SER A 27 46.32 -8.65 15.62
C SER A 27 44.84 -8.98 15.55
N VAL A 28 43.96 -8.00 15.77
CA VAL A 28 42.49 -8.18 15.61
C VAL A 28 42.12 -8.51 14.16
N ARG A 29 42.97 -8.12 13.19
CA ARG A 29 42.70 -8.31 11.76
C ARG A 29 42.90 -9.74 11.30
N ASP A 30 43.88 -10.43 11.88
CA ASP A 30 44.27 -11.79 11.49
C ASP A 30 43.66 -12.86 12.40
N ALA A 31 42.91 -12.44 13.42
CA ALA A 31 42.24 -13.30 14.37
C ALA A 31 40.80 -13.60 13.92
N ASP A 32 40.51 -14.87 13.72
CA ASP A 32 39.16 -15.38 13.46
C ASP A 32 38.67 -16.16 14.68
N VAL A 33 37.52 -15.77 15.21
CA VAL A 33 36.89 -16.36 16.39
C VAL A 33 35.58 -17.01 15.96
N PHE A 34 35.50 -18.32 16.16
CA PHE A 34 34.29 -19.10 15.95
C PHE A 34 33.80 -19.64 17.29
N CYS A 35 32.64 -19.17 17.71
CA CYS A 35 31.98 -19.58 18.95
C CYS A 35 30.62 -20.19 18.57
N THR A 36 30.28 -21.30 19.21
CA THR A 36 28.96 -21.92 19.17
C THR A 36 28.64 -22.47 20.56
N GLU A 37 27.49 -23.13 20.71
CA GLU A 37 27.03 -23.63 22.01
C GLU A 37 28.06 -24.51 22.73
N ASN A 38 28.68 -25.46 22.03
CA ASN A 38 29.56 -26.45 22.67
C ASN A 38 30.99 -26.40 22.13
N TYR A 39 31.33 -25.40 21.32
CA TYR A 39 32.59 -25.37 20.59
C TYR A 39 33.11 -23.95 20.45
N LEU A 40 34.38 -23.77 20.83
CA LEU A 40 35.11 -22.53 20.67
C LEU A 40 36.39 -22.82 19.89
N LYS A 41 36.57 -22.09 18.79
CA LYS A 41 37.76 -22.15 17.95
C LYS A 41 38.26 -20.74 17.68
N VAL A 42 39.57 -20.57 17.79
CA VAL A 42 40.24 -19.30 17.56
C VAL A 42 41.43 -19.56 16.66
N ASN A 43 41.41 -18.95 15.49
CA ASN A 43 42.47 -19.05 14.50
C ASN A 43 43.21 -17.71 14.44
N CYS A 44 44.47 -17.70 14.84
CA CYS A 44 45.34 -16.53 14.79
C CYS A 44 46.68 -16.97 14.21
N PRO A 45 46.82 -17.09 12.87
CA PRO A 45 47.98 -17.71 12.24
C PRO A 45 49.32 -17.15 12.77
N PRO A 46 50.27 -18.01 13.17
CA PRO A 46 50.29 -19.46 13.01
C PRO A 46 49.54 -20.28 14.09
N PHE A 47 48.93 -19.65 15.09
CA PHE A 47 48.32 -20.30 16.24
C PHE A 47 46.87 -20.72 16.01
N LEU A 48 46.49 -21.87 16.57
CA LEU A 48 45.11 -22.35 16.62
C LEU A 48 44.79 -22.79 18.04
N PHE A 49 43.72 -22.26 18.60
CA PHE A 49 43.15 -22.67 19.87
C PHE A 49 41.78 -23.30 19.63
N GLU A 50 41.53 -24.46 20.22
CA GLU A 50 40.29 -25.20 20.05
C GLU A 50 39.89 -25.81 21.39
N VAL A 51 38.65 -25.55 21.82
CA VAL A 51 38.07 -26.06 23.06
C VAL A 51 36.65 -26.53 22.81
N PHE A 52 36.37 -27.75 23.29
CA PHE A 52 35.03 -28.33 23.35
C PHE A 52 34.45 -28.06 24.73
N LEU A 53 33.45 -27.18 24.82
CA LEU A 53 32.91 -26.72 26.10
C LEU A 53 32.14 -27.85 26.81
N TYR A 54 32.19 -27.85 28.15
CA TYR A 54 31.48 -28.83 28.97
C TYR A 54 29.95 -28.77 28.82
N ALA A 55 29.39 -27.56 28.75
CA ALA A 55 27.96 -27.31 28.66
C ALA A 55 27.66 -26.19 27.65
N PRO A 56 26.43 -26.12 27.13
CA PRO A 56 26.07 -25.15 26.10
C PRO A 56 26.17 -23.70 26.59
N VAL A 57 26.81 -22.86 25.79
CA VAL A 57 26.88 -21.41 25.96
C VAL A 57 25.95 -20.69 24.99
N ASP A 58 25.59 -19.47 25.35
CA ASP A 58 24.82 -18.57 24.51
C ASP A 58 25.77 -17.77 23.62
N ASP A 59 25.74 -18.03 22.31
CA ASP A 59 26.64 -17.41 21.34
C ASP A 59 26.34 -15.91 21.17
N GLU A 60 25.06 -15.51 21.21
CA GLU A 60 24.64 -14.13 20.95
C GLU A 60 25.08 -13.14 22.04
N SER A 61 25.08 -13.58 23.30
CA SER A 61 25.50 -12.74 24.43
C SER A 61 26.99 -12.83 24.73
N SER A 62 27.69 -13.83 24.19
CA SER A 62 29.11 -14.06 24.39
C SER A 62 29.97 -13.03 23.65
N LYS A 63 31.11 -12.66 24.25
CA LYS A 63 32.00 -11.62 23.72
C LYS A 63 33.45 -12.06 23.75
N ALA A 64 34.18 -11.78 22.68
CA ALA A 64 35.63 -11.94 22.61
C ALA A 64 36.31 -10.57 22.60
N LYS A 65 37.31 -10.38 23.47
CA LYS A 65 38.17 -9.21 23.49
C LYS A 65 39.59 -9.63 23.16
N ILE A 66 40.13 -9.08 22.09
CA ILE A 66 41.48 -9.33 21.62
C ILE A 66 42.31 -8.08 21.93
N GLY A 67 43.34 -8.20 22.78
CA GLY A 67 44.20 -7.07 23.11
C GLY A 67 45.38 -7.45 24.00
N ASN A 68 46.47 -6.68 23.91
CA ASN A 68 47.66 -6.86 24.76
C ASN A 68 48.22 -8.30 24.72
N ASP A 69 48.38 -8.88 23.53
CA ASP A 69 48.88 -10.25 23.33
C ASP A 69 48.08 -11.34 24.09
N THR A 70 46.82 -11.05 24.43
CA THR A 70 45.93 -11.96 25.13
C THR A 70 44.53 -11.89 24.53
N ILE A 71 43.91 -13.04 24.31
CA ILE A 71 42.49 -13.11 23.94
C ILE A 71 41.69 -13.49 25.17
N VAL A 72 40.74 -12.62 25.53
CA VAL A 72 39.84 -12.81 26.67
C VAL A 72 38.43 -13.05 26.15
N PHE A 73 37.93 -14.26 26.36
CA PHE A 73 36.54 -14.64 26.10
C PHE A 73 35.69 -14.42 27.34
N THR A 74 34.51 -13.88 27.15
CA THR A 74 33.42 -13.80 28.12
C THR A 74 32.26 -14.60 27.55
N LEU A 75 32.16 -15.87 27.93
CA LEU A 75 31.12 -16.78 27.48
C LEU A 75 29.98 -16.80 28.49
N HIS A 76 28.74 -16.67 28.05
CA HIS A 76 27.57 -16.77 28.91
C HIS A 76 27.00 -18.18 28.88
N LYS A 77 26.79 -18.80 30.04
CA LYS A 77 26.24 -20.16 30.14
C LYS A 77 24.74 -20.11 29.88
N LYS A 78 24.20 -21.05 29.07
CA LYS A 78 22.73 -21.19 28.94
C LYS A 78 22.09 -21.65 30.25
N GLU A 79 22.77 -22.54 30.95
CA GLU A 79 22.35 -23.03 32.27
C GLU A 79 23.29 -22.54 33.35
N ALA A 80 22.73 -21.99 34.43
CA ALA A 80 23.50 -21.45 35.54
C ALA A 80 24.10 -22.57 36.42
N ALA A 81 25.15 -23.22 35.92
CA ALA A 81 25.83 -24.34 36.57
C ALA A 81 27.32 -24.04 36.79
N MET A 82 27.91 -24.56 37.85
CA MET A 82 29.37 -24.55 38.05
C MET A 82 29.98 -25.70 37.24
N TRP A 83 31.02 -25.41 36.46
CA TRP A 83 31.69 -26.40 35.63
C TRP A 83 32.89 -26.96 36.39
N GLU A 84 33.03 -28.28 36.47
CA GLU A 84 34.21 -28.90 37.08
C GLU A 84 35.43 -28.82 36.16
N THR A 85 35.18 -28.93 34.85
CA THR A 85 36.19 -28.76 33.80
C THR A 85 35.68 -27.82 32.72
N LEU A 86 36.59 -27.06 32.08
CA LEU A 86 36.23 -26.22 30.94
C LEU A 86 35.81 -27.07 29.74
N SER A 87 36.53 -28.17 29.52
CA SER A 87 36.28 -29.11 28.44
C SER A 87 35.68 -30.41 28.91
N LEU A 88 34.92 -31.06 28.03
CA LEU A 88 34.50 -32.45 28.23
C LEU A 88 35.74 -33.35 28.36
N SER A 89 35.84 -34.13 29.45
CA SER A 89 36.93 -35.09 29.65
C SER A 89 36.66 -36.38 28.89
N GLY A 90 37.66 -36.96 28.21
CA GLY A 90 37.56 -38.29 27.59
C GLY A 90 36.81 -38.32 26.24
N VAL A 91 36.85 -37.23 25.47
CA VAL A 91 36.17 -37.16 24.16
C VAL A 91 36.97 -37.96 23.12
N ASP A 92 36.34 -38.98 22.53
CA ASP A 92 36.91 -39.70 21.39
C ASP A 92 37.01 -38.81 20.15
N LYS A 93 37.95 -39.13 19.26
CA LYS A 93 38.19 -38.39 18.00
C LYS A 93 36.91 -38.23 17.16
N GLU A 94 36.06 -39.27 17.13
CA GLU A 94 34.76 -39.23 16.44
C GLU A 94 33.78 -38.24 17.08
N MET A 95 33.75 -38.16 18.40
CA MET A 95 32.86 -37.26 19.12
C MET A 95 33.30 -35.80 18.92
N MET A 96 34.60 -35.53 18.93
CA MET A 96 35.14 -34.20 18.56
C MET A 96 34.71 -33.82 17.14
N GLN A 97 34.79 -34.75 16.19
CA GLN A 97 34.38 -34.52 14.81
C GLN A 97 32.88 -34.22 14.70
N ARG A 98 32.03 -34.99 15.39
CA ARG A 98 30.58 -34.75 15.43
C ARG A 98 30.24 -33.38 16.02
N ILE A 99 30.93 -32.96 17.09
CA ILE A 99 30.71 -31.63 17.69
C ILE A 99 31.13 -30.52 16.72
N ARG A 100 32.26 -30.68 16.01
CA ARG A 100 32.68 -29.73 14.97
C ARG A 100 31.67 -29.62 13.85
N GLU A 101 31.26 -30.75 13.27
CA GLU A 101 30.31 -30.80 12.15
C GLU A 101 28.96 -30.21 12.55
N LYS A 102 28.43 -30.60 13.72
CA LYS A 102 27.18 -30.05 14.25
C LYS A 102 27.27 -28.53 14.46
N SER A 103 28.39 -28.06 15.01
CA SER A 103 28.60 -26.62 15.25
C SER A 103 28.66 -25.81 13.96
N ILE A 104 29.33 -26.34 12.93
CA ILE A 104 29.40 -25.70 11.61
C ILE A 104 28.02 -25.66 10.95
N LEU A 105 27.28 -26.77 10.99
CA LEU A 105 25.94 -26.84 10.41
C LEU A 105 24.98 -25.87 11.10
N GLN A 106 24.98 -25.83 12.44
CA GLN A 106 24.12 -24.91 13.21
C GLN A 106 24.43 -23.44 12.90
N ALA A 107 25.71 -23.07 12.82
CA ALA A 107 26.11 -21.71 12.47
C ALA A 107 25.69 -21.34 11.03
N GLN A 108 25.81 -22.28 10.07
CA GLN A 108 25.37 -22.07 8.70
C GLN A 108 23.85 -21.92 8.58
N GLU A 109 23.09 -22.76 9.29
CA GLU A 109 21.63 -22.70 9.32
C GLU A 109 21.15 -21.37 9.92
N SER A 110 21.68 -20.97 11.07
CA SER A 110 21.34 -19.71 11.73
C SER A 110 21.68 -18.50 10.87
N ALA A 111 22.85 -18.52 10.19
CA ALA A 111 23.23 -17.47 9.26
C ALA A 111 22.30 -17.39 8.04
N LYS A 112 21.83 -18.55 7.53
CA LYS A 112 20.87 -18.61 6.43
C LYS A 112 19.50 -18.07 6.86
N GLU A 113 19.00 -18.49 8.02
CA GLU A 113 17.75 -17.99 8.59
C GLU A 113 17.80 -16.47 8.81
N ALA A 114 18.89 -15.94 9.36
CA ALA A 114 19.08 -14.50 9.54
C ALA A 114 19.08 -13.74 8.20
N MET A 115 19.70 -14.31 7.16
CA MET A 115 19.68 -13.73 5.81
C MET A 115 18.27 -13.76 5.20
N GLU A 116 17.55 -14.87 5.36
CA GLU A 116 16.16 -15.00 4.87
C GLU A 116 15.21 -14.05 5.61
N ALA A 117 15.34 -13.93 6.93
CA ALA A 117 14.57 -12.99 7.75
C ALA A 117 14.87 -11.53 7.38
N LYS A 118 16.14 -11.19 7.12
CA LYS A 118 16.51 -9.85 6.62
C LYS A 118 15.92 -9.60 5.23
N ALA A 119 15.92 -10.60 4.37
CA ALA A 119 15.34 -10.49 3.04
C ALA A 119 13.81 -10.37 3.07
N SER A 120 13.11 -11.08 3.97
CA SER A 120 11.66 -10.94 4.14
C SER A 120 11.30 -9.55 4.70
N ALA A 121 12.00 -9.09 5.75
CA ALA A 121 11.80 -7.76 6.31
C ALA A 121 11.97 -6.65 5.24
N ARG A 122 13.01 -6.74 4.41
CA ARG A 122 13.22 -5.81 3.29
C ARG A 122 12.08 -5.83 2.27
N ARG A 123 11.51 -7.00 1.96
CA ARG A 123 10.37 -7.11 1.05
C ARG A 123 9.10 -6.52 1.66
N GLU A 124 8.87 -6.74 2.94
CA GLU A 124 7.72 -6.18 3.66
C GLU A 124 7.78 -4.65 3.72
N ASP A 125 8.95 -4.08 4.02
CA ASP A 125 9.17 -2.63 4.01
C ASP A 125 8.92 -2.02 2.63
N GLN A 126 9.42 -2.67 1.57
CA GLN A 126 9.18 -2.25 0.19
C GLN A 126 7.69 -2.25 -0.16
N LYS A 127 6.98 -3.32 0.21
CA LYS A 127 5.53 -3.46 -0.01
C LYS A 127 4.74 -2.41 0.77
N TYR A 128 5.10 -2.17 2.02
CA TYR A 128 4.46 -1.15 2.85
C TYR A 128 4.62 0.25 2.23
N THR A 129 5.85 0.60 1.86
CA THR A 129 6.18 1.90 1.22
C THR A 129 5.35 2.12 -0.04
N LEU A 130 5.26 1.10 -0.90
CA LEU A 130 4.47 1.18 -2.11
C LEU A 130 2.97 1.37 -1.82
N ASN A 131 2.42 0.60 -0.88
CA ASN A 131 1.00 0.69 -0.53
C ASN A 131 0.64 2.09 -0.01
N VAL A 132 1.49 2.67 0.84
CA VAL A 132 1.31 4.06 1.30
C VAL A 132 1.30 5.02 0.11
N MET A 133 2.26 4.88 -0.81
CA MET A 133 2.36 5.76 -1.97
C MET A 133 1.14 5.64 -2.90
N MET A 134 0.62 4.43 -3.09
CA MET A 134 -0.60 4.22 -3.87
C MET A 134 -1.83 4.85 -3.24
N LYS A 135 -1.96 4.80 -1.92
CA LYS A 135 -3.06 5.48 -1.21
C LYS A 135 -3.03 6.97 -1.44
N ILE A 136 -1.84 7.59 -1.39
CA ILE A 136 -1.67 9.01 -1.67
C ILE A 136 -2.09 9.32 -3.13
N GLU A 137 -1.63 8.52 -4.10
CA GLU A 137 -2.00 8.72 -5.51
C GLU A 137 -3.51 8.53 -5.76
N GLU A 138 -4.14 7.56 -5.09
CA GLU A 138 -5.59 7.31 -5.18
C GLU A 138 -6.39 8.48 -4.59
N GLU A 139 -5.98 9.01 -3.44
CA GLU A 139 -6.59 10.21 -2.84
C GLU A 139 -6.47 11.43 -3.77
N GLU A 140 -5.32 11.64 -4.42
CA GLU A 140 -5.13 12.71 -5.39
C GLU A 140 -6.01 12.53 -6.63
N ARG A 141 -6.10 11.31 -7.18
CA ARG A 141 -6.96 11.01 -8.33
C ARG A 141 -8.43 11.26 -8.00
N LYS A 142 -8.88 10.79 -6.84
CA LYS A 142 -10.25 11.00 -6.37
C LYS A 142 -10.57 12.49 -6.21
N ARG A 143 -9.64 13.26 -5.64
CA ARG A 143 -9.78 14.72 -5.53
C ARG A 143 -9.94 15.41 -6.88
N ILE A 144 -9.18 14.99 -7.89
CA ILE A 144 -9.30 15.53 -9.26
C ILE A 144 -10.63 15.13 -9.89
N GLU A 145 -11.07 13.89 -9.70
CA GLU A 145 -12.35 13.39 -10.20
C GLU A 145 -13.53 14.15 -9.57
N ASP A 146 -13.52 14.31 -8.24
CA ASP A 146 -14.53 15.09 -7.51
C ASP A 146 -14.58 16.55 -8.01
N MET A 147 -13.42 17.15 -8.29
CA MET A 147 -13.35 18.51 -8.86
C MET A 147 -13.93 18.57 -10.27
N LYS A 148 -13.61 17.61 -11.14
CA LYS A 148 -14.18 17.52 -12.50
C LYS A 148 -15.69 17.33 -12.46
N GLU A 149 -16.19 16.46 -11.60
CA GLU A 149 -17.61 16.21 -11.47
C GLU A 149 -18.35 17.43 -10.92
N ASN A 150 -17.77 18.14 -9.95
CA ASN A 150 -18.34 19.39 -9.44
C ASN A 150 -18.45 20.47 -10.54
N GLU A 151 -17.43 20.64 -11.37
CA GLU A 151 -17.49 21.57 -12.51
C GLU A 151 -18.52 21.13 -13.55
N ARG A 152 -18.66 19.81 -13.80
CA ARG A 152 -19.72 19.29 -14.69
C ARG A 152 -21.11 19.57 -14.14
N ILE A 153 -21.35 19.29 -12.86
CA ILE A 153 -22.63 19.56 -12.18
C ILE A 153 -22.95 21.05 -12.20
N LYS A 154 -21.95 21.91 -12.01
CA LYS A 154 -22.14 23.36 -12.07
C LYS A 154 -22.53 23.81 -13.46
N ALA A 155 -21.81 23.34 -14.50
CA ALA A 155 -22.12 23.67 -15.89
C ALA A 155 -23.51 23.17 -16.33
N THR A 156 -23.93 21.98 -15.90
CA THR A 156 -25.27 21.46 -16.22
C THR A 156 -26.36 22.28 -15.53
N LYS A 157 -26.18 22.64 -14.25
CA LYS A 157 -27.11 23.53 -13.53
C LYS A 157 -27.19 24.90 -14.19
N GLU A 158 -26.06 25.50 -14.57
CA GLU A 158 -26.04 26.79 -15.28
C GLU A 158 -26.81 26.71 -16.60
N LEU A 159 -26.61 25.64 -17.37
CA LEU A 159 -27.34 25.40 -18.63
C LEU A 159 -28.85 25.24 -18.40
N GLU A 160 -29.26 24.51 -17.36
CA GLU A 160 -30.66 24.38 -16.96
C GLU A 160 -31.26 25.72 -16.54
N THR A 161 -30.56 26.52 -15.74
CA THR A 161 -31.03 27.85 -15.34
C THR A 161 -31.17 28.79 -16.55
N TRP A 162 -30.23 28.73 -17.51
CA TRP A 162 -30.32 29.49 -18.75
C TRP A 162 -31.52 29.08 -19.61
N LYS A 163 -31.79 27.76 -19.74
CA LYS A 163 -32.98 27.24 -20.43
C LYS A 163 -34.27 27.72 -19.76
N GLU A 164 -34.33 27.70 -18.43
CA GLU A 164 -35.46 28.18 -17.66
C GLU A 164 -35.70 29.68 -17.87
N HIS A 165 -34.63 30.50 -17.85
CA HIS A 165 -34.71 31.93 -18.14
C HIS A 165 -35.19 32.21 -19.56
N GLN A 166 -34.72 31.45 -20.56
CA GLN A 166 -35.22 31.54 -21.94
C GLN A 166 -36.72 31.23 -22.01
N ARG A 167 -37.15 30.13 -21.37
CA ARG A 167 -38.57 29.74 -21.36
C ARG A 167 -39.45 30.82 -20.73
N LYS A 168 -39.07 31.33 -19.55
CA LYS A 168 -39.80 32.44 -18.88
C LYS A 168 -39.84 33.72 -19.70
N ALA A 169 -38.75 34.05 -20.40
CA ALA A 169 -38.72 35.23 -21.27
C ALA A 169 -39.65 35.07 -22.49
N GLU A 170 -39.75 33.87 -23.04
CA GLU A 170 -40.67 33.55 -24.13
C GLU A 170 -42.12 33.54 -23.67
N GLU A 171 -42.43 32.94 -22.51
CA GLU A 171 -43.72 33.02 -21.85
C GLU A 171 -44.14 34.49 -21.62
N HIS A 172 -43.25 35.33 -21.10
CA HIS A 172 -43.53 36.76 -20.92
C HIS A 172 -43.82 37.49 -22.23
N LYS A 173 -43.13 37.14 -23.33
CA LYS A 173 -43.39 37.72 -24.66
C LYS A 173 -44.75 37.28 -25.21
N ILE A 174 -45.16 36.03 -24.97
CA ILE A 174 -46.47 35.51 -25.36
C ILE A 174 -47.56 36.27 -24.60
N VAL A 175 -47.44 36.36 -23.27
CA VAL A 175 -48.39 37.10 -22.42
C VAL A 175 -48.51 38.57 -22.85
N GLN A 176 -47.39 39.26 -23.09
CA GLN A 176 -47.41 40.65 -23.58
C GLN A 176 -48.07 40.79 -24.97
N ARG A 177 -47.95 39.78 -25.82
CA ARG A 177 -48.59 39.78 -27.15
C ARG A 177 -50.09 39.56 -27.02
N GLU A 178 -50.51 38.65 -26.16
CA GLU A 178 -51.92 38.40 -25.85
C GLU A 178 -52.60 39.61 -25.21
N GLU A 179 -51.95 40.30 -24.26
CA GLU A 179 -52.48 41.53 -23.68
C GLU A 179 -52.66 42.65 -24.71
N LYS A 180 -51.69 42.82 -25.62
CA LYS A 180 -51.80 43.79 -26.72
C LYS A 180 -52.94 43.45 -27.67
N LEU A 181 -53.10 42.18 -28.02
CA LEU A 181 -54.23 41.72 -28.84
C LEU A 181 -55.56 41.97 -28.15
N TYR A 182 -55.66 41.67 -26.85
CA TYR A 182 -56.88 41.90 -26.07
C TYR A 182 -57.24 43.39 -25.98
N GLN A 183 -56.26 44.27 -25.77
CA GLN A 183 -56.48 45.72 -25.79
C GLN A 183 -56.93 46.21 -27.18
N GLN A 184 -56.35 45.67 -28.25
CA GLN A 184 -56.72 46.01 -29.62
C GLN A 184 -58.14 45.54 -29.95
N GLU A 185 -58.54 44.33 -29.55
CA GLU A 185 -59.91 43.83 -29.70
C GLU A 185 -60.91 44.69 -28.94
N LYS A 186 -60.57 45.11 -27.71
CA LYS A 186 -61.43 45.98 -26.90
C LYS A 186 -61.63 47.36 -27.55
N GLN A 187 -60.58 47.93 -28.13
CA GLN A 187 -60.67 49.17 -28.92
C GLN A 187 -61.51 48.99 -30.18
N ILE A 188 -61.35 47.88 -30.91
CA ILE A 188 -62.17 47.55 -32.10
C ILE A 188 -63.65 47.37 -31.71
N GLU A 189 -63.92 46.75 -30.57
CA GLU A 189 -65.28 46.55 -30.09
C GLU A 189 -65.94 47.85 -29.62
N GLU A 190 -65.20 48.74 -28.97
CA GLU A 190 -65.66 50.10 -28.64
C GLU A 190 -65.93 50.93 -29.90
N GLU A 191 -65.03 50.90 -30.90
CA GLU A 191 -65.24 51.55 -32.19
C GLU A 191 -66.46 50.96 -32.94
N ARG A 192 -66.64 49.64 -32.90
CA ARG A 192 -67.84 48.97 -33.45
C ARG A 192 -69.12 49.37 -32.72
N LYS A 193 -69.08 49.59 -31.41
CA LYS A 193 -70.24 50.09 -30.64
C LYS A 193 -70.57 51.55 -30.99
N LYS A 194 -69.56 52.39 -31.25
CA LYS A 194 -69.76 53.77 -31.75
C LYS A 194 -70.36 53.79 -33.17
N LEU A 195 -69.99 52.84 -34.03
CA LEU A 195 -70.51 52.71 -35.41
C LEU A 195 -71.95 52.16 -35.50
N LYS A 196 -72.52 51.58 -34.43
CA LYS A 196 -73.88 51.01 -34.44
C LYS A 196 -75.03 52.02 -34.32
N HIS A 197 -74.75 53.32 -34.21
CA HIS A 197 -75.77 54.37 -34.21
C HIS A 197 -76.13 54.95 -35.59
N LYS A 198 -75.71 54.32 -36.69
CA LYS A 198 -76.15 54.76 -38.03
C LYS A 198 -76.40 53.61 -39.00
N GLY A 199 -77.68 53.45 -39.36
CA GLY A 199 -78.10 52.93 -40.66
C GLY A 199 -78.42 51.44 -40.75
N LEU A 200 -79.68 51.17 -41.08
CA LEU A 200 -80.30 49.88 -41.34
C LEU A 200 -80.12 49.45 -42.83
N THR A 201 -80.29 48.14 -43.09
CA THR A 201 -80.83 47.45 -44.30
C THR A 201 -79.94 46.60 -45.21
N ARG A 202 -80.45 45.36 -45.39
CA ARG A 202 -80.71 44.60 -46.63
C ARG A 202 -79.84 43.36 -46.98
N ASN A 203 -80.53 42.23 -46.87
CA ASN A 203 -80.47 40.90 -47.52
C ASN A 203 -79.40 40.63 -48.61
N SER A 204 -78.78 39.44 -48.58
CA SER A 204 -79.23 38.22 -49.31
C SER A 204 -78.07 37.29 -49.74
N VAL A 205 -78.35 35.98 -49.67
CA VAL A 205 -77.89 34.87 -50.54
C VAL A 205 -76.47 34.27 -50.36
N SER A 206 -76.49 33.03 -49.85
CA SER A 206 -75.81 31.80 -50.31
C SER A 206 -74.53 31.89 -51.15
N ARG A 207 -73.51 31.12 -50.73
CA ARG A 207 -72.88 30.09 -51.59
C ARG A 207 -72.00 29.15 -50.75
N ASN A 208 -72.25 27.85 -50.92
CA ASN A 208 -71.38 26.75 -50.49
C ASN A 208 -70.04 26.80 -51.23
N LEU A 209 -68.95 26.36 -50.59
CA LEU A 209 -67.82 25.71 -51.25
C LEU A 209 -67.05 24.87 -50.23
N ALA A 210 -66.79 23.63 -50.63
CA ALA A 210 -66.25 22.55 -49.82
C ALA A 210 -64.77 22.74 -49.49
N THR A 211 -64.33 22.17 -48.35
CA THR A 211 -62.94 21.73 -48.19
C THR A 211 -62.86 20.53 -47.25
N LYS A 212 -62.79 19.38 -47.91
CA LYS A 212 -62.04 18.16 -47.60
C LYS A 212 -61.08 18.28 -46.39
N GLY A 213 -61.26 17.42 -45.40
CA GLY A 213 -60.34 17.32 -44.25
C GLY A 213 -60.69 16.14 -43.34
N ARG A 214 -60.35 14.95 -43.82
CA ARG A 214 -60.42 13.62 -43.18
C ARG A 214 -60.27 13.64 -41.65
N ASN A 215 -61.27 13.05 -40.99
CA ASN A 215 -61.24 12.62 -39.60
C ASN A 215 -60.00 11.74 -39.34
N SER A 216 -59.12 12.16 -38.44
CA SER A 216 -58.26 11.21 -37.72
C SER A 216 -58.91 11.03 -36.36
N GLU A 217 -59.79 10.04 -36.28
CA GLU A 217 -60.22 9.49 -35.01
C GLU A 217 -58.99 9.08 -34.22
N ILE A 218 -58.96 9.51 -32.97
CA ILE A 218 -57.97 9.17 -31.96
C ILE A 218 -58.08 7.66 -31.74
N ILE A 219 -57.15 6.89 -32.32
CA ILE A 219 -57.06 5.43 -32.23
C ILE A 219 -56.69 4.93 -30.82
N PHE A 220 -56.48 5.82 -29.85
CA PHE A 220 -56.01 5.47 -28.50
C PHE A 220 -56.99 5.87 -27.38
N PHE A 221 -58.24 5.44 -27.49
CA PHE A 221 -59.12 5.29 -26.32
C PHE A 221 -59.69 3.86 -26.28
N GLU A 222 -58.77 2.89 -26.32
CA GLU A 222 -59.09 1.53 -25.93
C GLU A 222 -59.04 1.45 -24.40
N LYS A 223 -60.15 1.01 -23.82
CA LYS A 223 -60.38 0.86 -22.38
C LYS A 223 -59.15 0.28 -21.70
N LEU A 224 -58.63 0.97 -20.69
CA LEU A 224 -57.71 0.40 -19.71
C LEU A 224 -58.37 -0.83 -19.09
N LYS A 225 -58.10 -2.00 -19.67
CA LYS A 225 -58.09 -3.22 -18.88
C LYS A 225 -56.91 -3.06 -17.95
N GLU A 226 -57.21 -3.10 -16.67
CA GLU A 226 -56.24 -3.18 -15.59
C GLU A 226 -55.54 -4.54 -15.71
N ASP A 227 -54.62 -4.63 -16.67
CA ASP A 227 -53.75 -5.80 -16.83
C ASP A 227 -52.85 -5.81 -15.61
N SER A 228 -53.15 -6.74 -14.71
CA SER A 228 -52.42 -7.05 -13.49
C SER A 228 -50.91 -7.13 -13.78
N ILE A 229 -50.20 -6.04 -13.52
CA ILE A 229 -48.75 -6.00 -13.57
C ILE A 229 -48.28 -7.00 -12.50
N PRO A 230 -47.54 -8.07 -12.85
CA PRO A 230 -47.08 -9.03 -11.86
C PRO A 230 -46.21 -8.29 -10.84
N ALA A 231 -46.40 -8.60 -9.56
CA ALA A 231 -45.69 -7.93 -8.48
C ALA A 231 -44.17 -7.97 -8.73
N PRO A 232 -43.44 -6.86 -8.48
CA PRO A 232 -41.99 -6.84 -8.61
C PRO A 232 -41.36 -8.00 -7.81
N ARG A 233 -40.40 -8.71 -8.43
CA ARG A 233 -39.71 -9.83 -7.78
C ARG A 233 -39.01 -9.33 -6.51
N SER A 234 -38.91 -10.18 -5.48
CA SER A 234 -38.23 -9.83 -4.24
C SER A 234 -36.76 -9.45 -4.51
N VAL A 235 -36.33 -8.35 -3.90
CA VAL A 235 -34.94 -7.86 -4.02
C VAL A 235 -34.01 -8.78 -3.20
N GLY A 236 -33.01 -9.37 -3.86
CA GLY A 236 -31.92 -10.07 -3.21
C GLY A 236 -30.71 -9.16 -3.08
N SER A 237 -30.19 -8.98 -1.87
CA SER A 237 -28.92 -8.27 -1.64
C SER A 237 -27.76 -9.26 -1.69
N ILE A 238 -26.95 -9.18 -2.73
CA ILE A 238 -25.71 -9.96 -2.84
C ILE A 238 -24.61 -9.16 -2.16
N LYS A 239 -24.06 -9.68 -1.07
CA LYS A 239 -22.86 -9.12 -0.45
C LYS A 239 -21.65 -9.58 -1.24
N ILE A 240 -21.10 -8.68 -2.06
CA ILE A 240 -19.85 -8.88 -2.79
C ILE A 240 -18.74 -8.28 -1.93
N ASN A 241 -17.81 -9.11 -1.47
CA ASN A 241 -16.60 -8.66 -0.79
C ASN A 241 -15.45 -8.71 -1.78
N PHE A 242 -14.93 -7.54 -2.15
CA PHE A 242 -13.74 -7.45 -2.99
C PHE A 242 -12.49 -7.70 -2.14
N THR A 243 -11.60 -8.56 -2.64
CA THR A 243 -10.27 -8.72 -2.05
C THR A 243 -9.46 -7.46 -2.37
N PRO A 244 -8.85 -6.78 -1.37
CA PRO A 244 -8.02 -5.61 -1.65
C PRO A 244 -6.83 -6.03 -2.53
N ARG A 245 -6.79 -5.54 -3.77
CA ARG A 245 -5.73 -5.79 -4.75
C ARG A 245 -5.13 -4.46 -5.20
N VAL A 246 -3.85 -4.52 -5.53
CA VAL A 246 -3.01 -3.40 -5.99
C VAL A 246 -3.43 -2.96 -7.40
N PHE A 247 -3.84 -3.90 -8.25
CA PHE A 247 -4.28 -3.64 -9.61
C PHE A 247 -5.80 -3.85 -9.73
N PRO A 248 -6.50 -3.00 -10.51
CA PRO A 248 -7.94 -3.11 -10.75
C PRO A 248 -8.33 -4.31 -11.63
N THR A 249 -7.36 -5.02 -12.21
CA THR A 249 -7.56 -6.18 -13.09
C THR A 249 -8.04 -7.40 -12.30
N ALA A 250 -9.13 -8.03 -12.74
CA ALA A 250 -9.66 -9.23 -12.10
C ALA A 250 -8.69 -10.41 -12.23
N LEU A 251 -8.66 -11.29 -11.21
CA LEU A 251 -7.71 -12.41 -11.08
C LEU A 251 -7.69 -13.36 -12.30
N ARG A 252 -8.84 -13.50 -12.99
CA ARG A 252 -8.99 -14.30 -14.22
C ARG A 252 -8.11 -13.81 -15.38
N GLU A 253 -7.73 -12.54 -15.37
CA GLU A 253 -6.91 -11.87 -16.38
C GLU A 253 -5.51 -11.49 -15.85
N SER A 254 -5.15 -11.97 -14.64
CA SER A 254 -3.92 -11.57 -13.97
C SER A 254 -2.68 -12.23 -14.59
N GLN A 255 -1.75 -11.39 -15.05
CA GLN A 255 -0.38 -11.78 -15.33
C GLN A 255 0.47 -11.45 -14.09
N VAL A 256 0.34 -12.25 -13.03
CA VAL A 256 1.04 -12.05 -11.74
C VAL A 256 2.53 -11.76 -11.93
N ALA A 257 3.20 -12.49 -12.83
CA ALA A 257 4.61 -12.26 -13.15
C ALA A 257 4.87 -10.87 -13.76
N ALA A 258 4.01 -10.40 -14.66
CA ALA A 258 4.14 -9.06 -15.25
C ALA A 258 3.85 -7.94 -14.23
N GLU A 259 2.92 -8.19 -13.30
CA GLU A 259 2.63 -7.29 -12.18
C GLU A 259 3.87 -7.19 -11.26
N GLU A 260 4.48 -8.32 -10.87
CA GLU A 260 5.72 -8.35 -10.08
C GLU A 260 6.91 -7.69 -10.79
N GLU A 261 7.06 -7.90 -12.10
CA GLU A 261 8.09 -7.24 -12.91
C GLU A 261 7.88 -5.71 -12.98
N TRP A 262 6.63 -5.27 -13.09
CA TRP A 262 6.30 -3.84 -13.07
C TRP A 262 6.64 -3.21 -11.72
N LEU A 263 6.31 -3.91 -10.62
CA LEU A 263 6.70 -3.50 -9.28
C LEU A 263 8.22 -3.39 -9.12
N HIS A 264 8.97 -4.38 -9.64
CA HIS A 264 10.42 -4.36 -9.63
C HIS A 264 11.00 -3.18 -10.42
N LYS A 265 10.51 -2.94 -11.64
CA LYS A 265 10.97 -1.82 -12.49
C LYS A 265 10.69 -0.46 -11.85
N GLN A 266 9.55 -0.31 -11.18
CA GLN A 266 9.21 0.95 -10.53
C GLN A 266 10.03 1.21 -9.26
N ALA A 267 10.34 0.15 -8.50
CA ALA A 267 11.29 0.23 -7.39
C ALA A 267 12.73 0.52 -7.85
N GLU A 268 13.14 -0.03 -8.99
CA GLU A 268 14.46 0.21 -9.61
C GLU A 268 14.59 1.65 -10.13
N ALA A 269 13.60 2.16 -10.86
CA ALA A 269 13.59 3.54 -11.36
C ALA A 269 13.70 4.56 -10.21
N ARG A 270 13.06 4.29 -9.06
CA ARG A 270 13.17 5.12 -7.86
C ARG A 270 14.54 5.01 -7.19
N ARG A 271 15.15 3.82 -7.18
CA ARG A 271 16.54 3.65 -6.71
C ARG A 271 17.50 4.49 -7.55
N ALA A 272 17.33 4.52 -8.87
CA ALA A 272 18.13 5.34 -9.77
C ALA A 272 17.94 6.85 -9.54
N MET A 273 16.73 7.31 -9.22
CA MET A 273 16.51 8.72 -8.89
C MET A 273 17.07 9.13 -7.51
N ASN A 274 17.09 8.21 -6.54
CA ASN A 274 17.65 8.47 -5.21
C ASN A 274 19.18 8.40 -5.16
N THR A 275 19.85 7.79 -6.16
CA THR A 275 21.33 7.79 -6.27
C THR A 275 21.89 9.15 -6.71
N ASP A 276 21.08 10.03 -7.30
CA ASP A 276 21.51 11.34 -7.83
C ASP A 276 21.57 12.45 -6.75
N ILE A 277 21.36 12.12 -5.47
CA ILE A 277 21.49 13.07 -4.35
C ILE A 277 22.80 12.76 -3.62
N PRO A 278 23.88 13.54 -3.82
CA PRO A 278 25.20 13.28 -3.26
C PRO A 278 25.22 13.19 -1.72
N GLU A 279 24.29 13.91 -1.06
CA GLU A 279 24.14 13.96 0.40
C GLU A 279 23.55 12.68 1.00
N LEU A 280 22.97 11.78 0.19
CA LEU A 280 22.39 10.51 0.64
C LEU A 280 23.28 9.30 0.33
N CYS A 281 24.49 9.50 -0.21
CA CYS A 281 25.42 8.39 -0.52
C CYS A 281 25.90 7.65 0.74
N ASP A 282 26.01 8.36 1.86
CA ASP A 282 26.55 7.81 3.12
C ASP A 282 25.52 6.99 3.93
N LEU A 283 24.24 7.07 3.57
CA LEU A 283 23.15 6.38 4.27
C LEU A 283 22.98 4.94 3.76
N LYS A 284 22.73 4.00 4.68
CA LYS A 284 22.36 2.62 4.33
C LYS A 284 21.01 2.59 3.62
N GLU A 285 20.75 1.57 2.80
CA GLU A 285 19.46 1.39 2.10
C GLU A 285 18.24 1.48 3.04
N GLU A 286 18.42 1.03 4.28
CA GLU A 286 17.43 1.05 5.36
C GLU A 286 17.18 2.49 5.88
N GLU A 287 18.22 3.33 5.95
CA GLU A 287 18.16 4.72 6.43
C GLU A 287 17.62 5.69 5.38
N LYS A 288 17.64 5.29 4.10
CA LYS A 288 16.99 6.01 3.00
C LYS A 288 15.46 5.85 2.99
N ASN A 289 14.92 4.94 3.81
CA ASN A 289 13.48 4.75 3.89
C ASN A 289 12.85 5.84 4.79
N PRO A 290 11.94 6.69 4.25
CA PRO A 290 11.30 7.75 5.03
C PRO A 290 10.44 7.23 6.20
N GLU A 291 9.92 5.99 6.13
CA GLU A 291 9.19 5.39 7.25
C GLU A 291 10.12 4.86 8.34
N TRP A 292 11.30 4.33 7.99
CA TRP A 292 12.33 4.01 8.98
C TRP A 292 12.75 5.26 9.78
N LEU A 293 12.93 6.40 9.09
CA LEU A 293 13.22 7.69 9.72
C LEU A 293 12.07 8.18 10.62
N LYS A 294 10.82 8.00 10.18
CA LYS A 294 9.63 8.39 10.92
C LYS A 294 9.44 7.57 12.20
N ASP A 295 9.73 6.28 12.17
CA ASP A 295 9.62 5.41 13.34
C ASP A 295 10.79 5.57 14.32
N LYS A 296 12.02 5.80 13.84
CA LYS A 296 13.14 6.23 14.69
C LYS A 296 12.86 7.57 15.37
N GLY A 297 12.32 8.55 14.63
CA GLY A 297 11.97 9.87 15.18
C GLY A 297 10.82 9.87 16.19
N LYS A 298 9.98 8.82 16.22
CA LYS A 298 8.95 8.65 17.25
C LYS A 298 9.50 8.06 18.56
N ILE A 299 10.60 7.31 18.51
CA ILE A 299 11.19 6.62 19.67
C ILE A 299 11.98 7.61 20.57
N GLU A 300 12.45 8.73 20.03
CA GLU A 300 13.25 9.74 20.78
C GLU A 300 12.42 10.81 21.52
N LYS A 301 11.10 10.65 21.65
CA LYS A 301 10.29 11.50 22.55
C LYS A 301 9.97 10.76 23.85
N VAL A 302 10.98 10.64 24.72
CA VAL A 302 10.80 10.41 26.17
C VAL A 302 11.69 11.37 26.92
#